data_AF-A0A2H0S777-F1
#
_entry.id   AF-A0A2H0S777-F1
#
_cell.length_a   1.000
_cell.length_b   1.000
_cell.length_c   1.000
_cell.angle_alpha   90.00
_cell.angle_beta   90.00
_cell.angle_gamma   90.00
#
_symmetry.space_group_name_H-M   'P 1'
#
loop_
_entity.id
_entity.type
_entity.pdbx_description
1 polymer ?
#
loop_
_entity_poly.entity_id
_entity_poly.type
_entity_poly.pdbx_seq_one_letter_code
_entity_poly.pdbx_strand_id
1 'polypeptide(L)'
;MTNREIHVRFCALGKENRRIVNELVAMLPEIDRLKIYKDYGCASVYEYACKYAGLSYAVVQKALWVEEKLVEAPKLKEALKEAGVHKVALFATIANAQNDAALADKVKHMSKPALQELSKELRGNSVKKVSVELDAEMQFLFGKIKEKLGIDGDEEALKAIFKAHLAHKDAMKQSIKKVQNIPGDEKSKNKKQLSEAENPADAQPTKSHPIKAPSGEHIPVSRYIPAKIRKKAISKTNGKCAYPNCTKSYEHLHHQDYFAHTRNHKNLIPLCKIHHEFMHNGVVAVENEPKKWRIDLGGKICKFDVEYRRARQNK
;
A
#
# COMPACT_ATOMS: atom_id res chain seq x y z
N MET A 1 13.38 36.85 6.25
CA MET A 1 12.52 35.82 6.89
C MET A 1 13.40 34.92 7.75
N THR A 2 12.98 34.63 8.97
CA THR A 2 13.67 33.68 9.88
C THR A 2 13.40 32.23 9.47
N ASN A 3 14.22 31.27 9.94
CA ASN A 3 13.99 29.83 9.69
C ASN A 3 12.59 29.38 10.16
N ARG A 4 12.11 29.93 11.28
CA ARG A 4 10.78 29.66 11.82
C ARG A 4 9.68 30.17 10.89
N GLU A 5 9.82 31.39 10.37
CA GLU A 5 8.86 31.96 9.40
C GLU A 5 8.81 31.15 8.10
N ILE A 6 9.95 30.71 7.58
CA ILE A 6 10.02 29.86 6.38
C ILE A 6 9.27 28.55 6.63
N HIS A 7 9.52 27.89 7.76
CA HIS A 7 8.84 26.64 8.12
C HIS A 7 7.32 26.83 8.23
N VAL A 8 6.86 27.85 8.96
CA VAL A 8 5.43 28.13 9.13
C VAL A 8 4.77 28.41 7.78
N ARG A 9 5.40 29.24 6.93
CA ARG A 9 4.89 29.55 5.59
C ARG A 9 4.84 28.31 4.70
N PHE A 10 5.87 27.48 4.72
CA PHE A 10 5.91 26.23 3.96
C PHE A 10 4.78 25.28 4.39
N CYS A 11 4.54 25.12 5.69
CA CYS A 11 3.46 24.28 6.21
C CYS A 11 2.07 24.82 5.85
N ALA A 12 1.89 26.14 5.86
CA ALA A 12 0.64 26.78 5.44
C ALA A 12 0.36 26.52 3.94
N LEU A 13 1.33 26.79 3.07
CA LEU A 13 1.25 26.50 1.63
C LEU A 13 1.01 25.01 1.36
N GLY A 14 1.63 24.13 2.14
CA GLY A 14 1.40 22.69 2.04
C GLY A 14 -0.04 22.27 2.39
N LYS A 15 -0.70 22.96 3.34
CA LYS A 15 -2.12 22.72 3.66
C LYS A 15 -3.03 23.25 2.55
N GLU A 16 -2.76 24.46 2.08
CA GLU A 16 -3.50 25.10 1.00
C GLU A 16 -3.41 24.30 -0.31
N ASN A 17 -2.20 23.88 -0.70
CA ASN A 17 -2.00 23.05 -1.89
C ASN A 17 -2.79 21.73 -1.81
N ARG A 18 -2.86 21.08 -0.64
CA ARG A 18 -3.69 19.87 -0.48
C ARG A 18 -5.18 20.15 -0.69
N ARG A 19 -5.67 21.27 -0.17
CA ARG A 19 -7.06 21.69 -0.36
C ARG A 19 -7.36 21.94 -1.83
N ILE A 20 -6.51 22.71 -2.51
CA ILE A 20 -6.64 22.99 -3.94
C ILE A 20 -6.63 21.69 -4.75
N VAL A 21 -5.68 20.78 -4.48
CA VAL A 21 -5.63 19.48 -5.16
C VAL A 21 -6.90 18.67 -4.93
N ASN A 22 -7.44 18.65 -3.72
CA ASN A 22 -8.68 17.93 -3.43
C ASN A 22 -9.87 18.52 -4.21
N GLU A 23 -9.98 19.85 -4.27
CA GLU A 23 -11.02 20.54 -5.05
C GLU A 23 -10.88 20.24 -6.55
N LEU A 24 -9.66 20.28 -7.10
CA LEU A 24 -9.37 19.88 -8.49
C LEU A 24 -9.80 18.44 -8.77
N VAL A 25 -9.50 17.52 -7.85
CA VAL A 25 -9.86 16.10 -7.98
C VAL A 25 -11.38 15.91 -7.90
N ALA A 26 -12.09 16.69 -7.08
CA ALA A 26 -13.54 16.65 -6.95
C ALA A 26 -14.28 17.09 -8.23
N MET A 27 -13.66 17.94 -9.05
CA MET A 27 -14.25 18.40 -10.32
C MET A 27 -14.08 17.39 -11.47
N LEU A 28 -13.15 16.42 -11.35
CA LEU A 28 -12.83 15.49 -12.43
C LEU A 28 -14.03 14.68 -12.95
N PRO A 29 -14.93 14.15 -12.10
CA PRO A 29 -16.06 13.38 -12.61
C PRO A 29 -17.01 14.22 -13.45
N GLU A 30 -17.24 15.48 -13.08
CA GLU A 30 -18.07 16.40 -13.85
C GLU A 30 -17.41 16.80 -15.17
N ILE A 31 -16.09 17.05 -15.15
CA ILE A 31 -15.29 17.28 -16.36
C ILE A 31 -15.37 16.09 -17.31
N ASP A 32 -15.33 14.86 -16.79
CA ASP A 32 -15.46 13.67 -17.62
C ASP A 32 -16.88 13.48 -18.14
N ARG A 33 -17.90 13.74 -17.32
CA ARG A 33 -19.32 13.65 -17.71
C ARG A 33 -19.67 14.62 -18.83
N LEU A 34 -19.27 15.88 -18.70
CA LEU A 34 -19.51 16.94 -19.67
C LEU A 34 -18.52 16.93 -20.83
N LYS A 35 -17.48 16.09 -20.78
CA LYS A 35 -16.43 15.99 -21.80
C LYS A 35 -15.71 17.32 -22.06
N ILE A 36 -15.64 18.21 -21.06
CA ILE A 36 -15.01 19.54 -21.15
C ILE A 36 -13.59 19.45 -21.70
N TYR A 37 -12.86 18.37 -21.38
CA TYR A 37 -11.51 18.14 -21.87
C TYR A 37 -11.37 18.18 -23.40
N LYS A 38 -12.44 17.89 -24.16
CA LYS A 38 -12.43 17.96 -25.63
C LYS A 38 -12.29 19.39 -26.13
N ASP A 39 -12.92 20.36 -25.47
CA ASP A 39 -12.88 21.77 -25.83
C ASP A 39 -11.49 22.37 -25.66
N TYR A 40 -10.66 21.74 -24.83
CA TYR A 40 -9.26 22.09 -24.58
C TYR A 40 -8.26 21.23 -25.39
N GLY A 41 -8.76 20.48 -26.38
CA GLY A 41 -7.93 19.67 -27.28
C GLY A 41 -7.26 18.47 -26.62
N CYS A 42 -7.76 17.98 -25.49
CA CYS A 42 -7.28 16.76 -24.85
C CYS A 42 -8.05 15.55 -25.36
N ALA A 43 -7.37 14.42 -25.54
CA ALA A 43 -8.00 13.17 -25.96
C ALA A 43 -8.80 12.50 -24.83
N SER A 44 -8.49 12.82 -23.57
CA SER A 44 -9.16 12.25 -22.39
C SER A 44 -9.08 13.16 -21.17
N VAL A 45 -9.95 12.91 -20.19
CA VAL A 45 -9.87 13.56 -18.86
C VAL A 45 -8.53 13.32 -18.15
N TYR A 46 -7.86 12.18 -18.42
CA TYR A 46 -6.54 11.88 -17.87
C TYR A 46 -5.46 12.82 -18.41
N GLU A 47 -5.47 13.05 -19.73
CA GLU A 47 -4.55 13.99 -20.38
C GLU A 47 -4.82 15.41 -19.87
N TYR A 48 -6.09 15.80 -19.79
CA TYR A 48 -6.51 17.10 -19.27
C TYR A 48 -6.02 17.35 -17.84
N ALA A 49 -6.30 16.41 -16.93
CA ALA A 49 -5.91 16.50 -15.53
C ALA A 49 -4.38 16.53 -15.35
N CYS A 50 -3.65 15.77 -16.17
CA CYS A 50 -2.19 15.79 -16.17
C CYS A 50 -1.66 17.15 -16.67
N LYS A 51 -2.17 17.63 -17.81
CA LYS A 51 -1.71 18.85 -18.49
C LYS A 51 -1.99 20.12 -17.70
N TYR A 52 -3.19 20.23 -17.11
CA TYR A 52 -3.65 21.48 -16.47
C TYR A 52 -3.54 21.46 -14.94
N ALA A 53 -3.56 20.28 -14.31
CA ALA A 53 -3.56 20.16 -12.84
C ALA A 53 -2.39 19.33 -12.28
N GLY A 54 -1.51 18.79 -13.13
CA GLY A 54 -0.38 17.96 -12.69
C GLY A 54 -0.80 16.66 -11.99
N LEU A 55 -2.04 16.21 -12.19
CA LEU A 55 -2.58 15.06 -11.48
C LEU A 55 -2.11 13.75 -12.12
N SER A 56 -1.70 12.80 -11.27
CA SER A 56 -1.31 11.48 -11.75
C SER A 56 -2.51 10.67 -12.25
N TYR A 57 -2.28 9.79 -13.21
CA TYR A 57 -3.30 8.86 -13.72
C TYR A 57 -4.00 8.08 -12.60
N ALA A 58 -3.25 7.63 -11.58
CA ALA A 58 -3.80 6.87 -10.46
C ALA A 58 -4.77 7.69 -9.59
N VAL A 59 -4.54 9.00 -9.46
CA VAL A 59 -5.44 9.92 -8.74
C VAL A 59 -6.72 10.13 -9.56
N VAL A 60 -6.58 10.40 -10.86
CA VAL A 60 -7.72 10.61 -11.77
C VAL A 60 -8.60 9.37 -11.83
N GLN A 61 -8.02 8.19 -12.07
CA GLN A 61 -8.76 6.93 -12.12
C GLN A 61 -9.51 6.68 -10.81
N LYS A 62 -8.89 6.99 -9.67
CA LYS A 62 -9.51 6.81 -8.36
C LYS A 62 -10.67 7.76 -8.14
N ALA A 63 -10.58 9.01 -8.59
CA ALA A 63 -11.66 9.98 -8.49
C ALA A 63 -12.90 9.53 -9.27
N LEU A 64 -12.70 9.10 -10.52
CA LEU A 64 -13.78 8.58 -11.36
C LEU A 64 -14.40 7.30 -10.77
N TRP A 65 -13.57 6.38 -10.26
CA TRP A 65 -14.04 5.17 -9.60
C TRP A 65 -14.83 5.47 -8.31
N VAL A 66 -14.40 6.45 -7.51
CA VAL A 66 -15.13 6.87 -6.31
C VAL A 66 -16.51 7.42 -6.69
N GLU A 67 -16.59 8.21 -7.76
CA GLU A 67 -17.87 8.76 -8.25
C GLU A 67 -18.85 7.65 -8.64
N GLU A 68 -18.36 6.66 -9.39
CA GLU A 68 -19.13 5.51 -9.84
C GLU A 68 -19.68 4.67 -8.67
N LYS A 69 -18.93 4.57 -7.57
CA LYS A 69 -19.31 3.73 -6.43
C LYS A 69 -20.17 4.44 -5.39
N LEU A 70 -20.00 5.76 -5.22
CA LEU A 70 -20.71 6.52 -4.19
C LEU A 70 -22.07 7.08 -4.63
N VAL A 71 -22.78 6.41 -5.55
CA VAL A 71 -24.08 6.89 -6.06
C VAL A 71 -25.08 7.12 -4.93
N GLU A 72 -25.14 6.21 -3.95
CA GLU A 72 -26.05 6.28 -2.80
C GLU A 72 -25.48 7.03 -1.57
N ALA A 73 -24.31 7.66 -1.70
CA ALA A 73 -23.59 8.28 -0.59
C ALA A 73 -23.07 9.70 -0.94
N PRO A 74 -23.98 10.67 -1.14
CA PRO A 74 -23.63 12.02 -1.58
C PRO A 74 -22.83 12.84 -0.55
N LYS A 75 -23.04 12.65 0.76
CA LYS A 75 -22.29 13.41 1.78
C LYS A 75 -20.82 12.99 1.81
N LEU A 76 -20.55 11.70 1.62
CA LEU A 76 -19.20 11.16 1.53
C LEU A 76 -18.49 11.61 0.24
N LYS A 77 -19.22 11.82 -0.86
CA LYS A 77 -18.69 12.49 -2.06
C LYS A 77 -18.24 13.92 -1.75
N GLU A 78 -19.09 14.69 -1.08
CA GLU A 78 -18.76 16.08 -0.73
C GLU A 78 -17.55 16.18 0.20
N ALA A 79 -17.37 15.20 1.10
CA ALA A 79 -16.20 15.10 1.96
C ALA A 79 -14.87 14.96 1.20
N LEU A 80 -14.89 14.62 -0.10
CA LEU A 80 -13.68 14.54 -0.93
C LEU A 80 -12.94 15.88 -1.04
N LYS A 81 -13.66 17.02 -1.07
CA LYS A 81 -13.07 18.36 -1.17
C LYS A 81 -12.19 18.69 0.04
N GLU A 82 -12.57 18.22 1.22
CA GLU A 82 -11.83 18.48 2.46
C GLU A 82 -10.82 17.37 2.78
N ALA A 83 -11.25 16.12 2.70
CA ALA A 83 -10.50 14.97 3.20
C ALA A 83 -9.61 14.29 2.14
N GLY A 84 -9.93 14.50 0.86
CA GLY A 84 -9.21 13.96 -0.29
C GLY A 84 -9.62 12.54 -0.69
N VAL A 85 -9.43 12.25 -1.97
CA VAL A 85 -9.88 11.01 -2.63
C VAL A 85 -9.35 9.74 -1.96
N HIS A 86 -8.15 9.77 -1.38
CA HIS A 86 -7.54 8.59 -0.78
C HIS A 86 -8.22 8.12 0.50
N LYS A 87 -8.81 9.04 1.29
CA LYS A 87 -9.56 8.68 2.49
C LYS A 87 -10.95 8.20 2.11
N VAL A 88 -11.63 8.94 1.25
CA VAL A 88 -12.98 8.62 0.75
C VAL A 88 -13.02 7.25 0.07
N ALA A 89 -12.03 6.94 -0.78
CA ALA A 89 -11.95 5.68 -1.52
C ALA A 89 -11.92 4.42 -0.64
N LEU A 90 -11.56 4.51 0.64
CA LEU A 90 -11.56 3.36 1.56
C LEU A 90 -12.97 2.82 1.79
N PHE A 91 -13.97 3.70 1.75
CA PHE A 91 -15.37 3.37 2.04
C PHE A 91 -16.23 3.26 0.78
N ALA A 92 -15.67 3.51 -0.40
CA ALA A 92 -16.42 3.58 -1.66
C ALA A 92 -17.30 2.35 -1.93
N THR A 93 -16.90 1.15 -1.52
CA THR A 93 -17.68 -0.07 -1.75
C THR A 93 -18.58 -0.49 -0.57
N ILE A 94 -18.56 0.26 0.55
CA ILE A 94 -19.30 -0.06 1.78
C ILE A 94 -20.35 1.03 2.07
N ALA A 95 -20.11 2.24 1.56
CA ALA A 95 -20.98 3.37 1.76
C ALA A 95 -22.35 3.13 1.10
N ASN A 96 -23.41 3.51 1.82
CA ASN A 96 -24.80 3.44 1.42
C ASN A 96 -25.57 4.59 2.11
N ALA A 97 -26.85 4.76 1.79
CA ALA A 97 -27.66 5.86 2.31
C ALA A 97 -27.75 5.89 3.86
N GLN A 98 -27.65 4.74 4.53
CA GLN A 98 -27.76 4.65 5.99
C GLN A 98 -26.48 5.11 6.70
N ASN A 99 -25.31 4.80 6.13
CA ASN A 99 -24.02 5.08 6.78
C ASN A 99 -23.29 6.30 6.19
N ASP A 100 -23.79 6.91 5.11
CA ASP A 100 -23.18 8.04 4.39
C ASP A 100 -22.75 9.18 5.32
N ALA A 101 -23.68 9.71 6.12
CA ALA A 101 -23.40 10.85 7.01
C ALA A 101 -22.33 10.52 8.07
N ALA A 102 -22.41 9.33 8.66
CA ALA A 102 -21.47 8.89 9.68
C ALA A 102 -20.06 8.66 9.09
N LEU A 103 -19.97 8.11 7.88
CA LEU A 103 -18.69 7.91 7.20
C LEU A 103 -18.08 9.24 6.75
N ALA A 104 -18.88 10.18 6.25
CA ALA A 104 -18.44 11.51 5.85
C ALA A 104 -17.80 12.27 7.03
N ASP A 105 -18.46 12.24 8.20
CA ASP A 105 -17.92 12.86 9.41
C ASP A 105 -16.60 12.22 9.85
N LYS A 106 -16.54 10.88 9.91
CA LYS A 106 -15.32 10.14 10.27
C LYS A 106 -14.17 10.45 9.32
N VAL A 107 -14.42 10.54 8.02
CA VAL A 107 -13.39 10.81 7.01
C VAL A 107 -12.74 12.20 7.19
N LYS A 108 -13.52 13.18 7.65
CA LYS A 108 -13.03 14.54 7.96
C LYS A 108 -12.11 14.57 9.19
N HIS A 109 -12.50 13.86 10.25
CA HIS A 109 -11.85 13.98 11.55
C HIS A 109 -10.79 12.91 11.86
N MET A 110 -10.84 11.74 11.21
CA MET A 110 -9.92 10.65 11.49
C MET A 110 -8.66 10.66 10.60
N SER A 111 -7.59 10.07 11.13
CA SER A 111 -6.36 9.81 10.37
C SER A 111 -6.58 8.71 9.32
N LYS A 112 -5.78 8.71 8.26
CA LYS A 112 -5.86 7.68 7.21
C LYS A 112 -5.66 6.26 7.77
N PRO A 113 -4.70 5.98 8.66
CA PRO A 113 -4.55 4.65 9.27
C PRO A 113 -5.79 4.21 10.05
N ALA A 114 -6.39 5.11 10.85
CA ALA A 114 -7.60 4.78 11.61
C ALA A 114 -8.79 4.47 10.69
N LEU A 115 -8.94 5.22 9.58
CA LEU A 115 -9.96 4.94 8.57
C LEU A 115 -9.71 3.62 7.82
N GLN A 116 -8.44 3.24 7.62
CA GLN A 116 -8.10 1.94 7.02
C GLN A 116 -8.53 0.79 7.92
N GLU A 117 -8.32 0.90 9.24
CA GLU A 117 -8.73 -0.13 10.18
C GLU A 117 -10.25 -0.22 10.28
N LEU A 118 -10.93 0.91 10.42
CA LEU A 118 -12.39 0.98 10.39
C LEU A 118 -12.97 0.37 9.10
N SER A 119 -12.33 0.63 7.95
CA SER A 119 -12.77 0.02 6.68
C SER A 119 -12.64 -1.50 6.69
N LYS A 120 -11.61 -2.08 7.31
CA LYS A 120 -11.47 -3.55 7.44
C LYS A 120 -12.53 -4.13 8.35
N GLU A 121 -12.79 -3.48 9.49
CA GLU A 121 -13.83 -3.90 10.44
C GLU A 121 -15.20 -3.93 9.75
N LEU A 122 -15.56 -2.86 9.04
CA LEU A 122 -16.83 -2.79 8.32
C LEU A 122 -16.95 -3.79 7.15
N ARG A 123 -15.82 -4.23 6.57
CA ARG A 123 -15.79 -5.29 5.54
C ARG A 123 -15.90 -6.70 6.13
N GLY A 124 -15.84 -6.86 7.45
CA GLY A 124 -15.73 -8.17 8.09
C GLY A 124 -14.37 -8.84 7.91
N ASN A 125 -13.34 -8.10 7.47
CA ASN A 125 -11.99 -8.60 7.20
C ASN A 125 -11.00 -8.36 8.36
N SER A 126 -11.48 -7.97 9.55
CA SER A 126 -10.63 -7.87 10.73
C SER A 126 -10.30 -9.28 11.25
N VAL A 127 -9.25 -9.88 10.70
CA VAL A 127 -8.60 -11.02 11.37
C VAL A 127 -8.08 -10.48 12.70
N LYS A 128 -8.78 -10.76 13.80
CA LYS A 128 -8.31 -10.43 15.15
C LYS A 128 -6.97 -11.14 15.35
N LYS A 129 -5.88 -10.37 15.37
CA LYS A 129 -4.55 -10.91 15.64
C LYS A 129 -4.48 -11.22 17.13
N VAL A 130 -4.40 -12.50 17.47
CA VAL A 130 -4.17 -12.96 18.84
C VAL A 130 -2.69 -13.30 18.97
N SER A 131 -2.02 -12.71 19.96
CA SER A 131 -0.66 -13.08 20.37
C SER A 131 -0.73 -13.80 21.71
N VAL A 132 -0.07 -14.95 21.81
CA VAL A 132 0.05 -15.71 23.06
C VAL A 132 1.52 -15.84 23.37
N GLU A 133 1.92 -15.41 24.56
CA GLU A 133 3.26 -15.65 25.08
C GLU A 133 3.29 -17.03 25.74
N LEU A 134 4.24 -17.86 25.32
CA LEU A 134 4.44 -19.19 25.89
C LEU A 134 5.60 -19.13 26.86
N ASP A 135 5.40 -19.60 28.09
CA ASP A 135 6.48 -19.81 29.05
C ASP A 135 7.36 -21.01 28.64
N ALA A 136 8.46 -21.23 29.35
CA ALA A 136 9.44 -22.26 29.01
C ALA A 136 8.84 -23.68 28.98
N GLU A 137 7.87 -23.97 29.86
CA GLU A 137 7.21 -25.27 29.91
C GLU A 137 6.28 -25.46 28.71
N MET A 138 5.48 -24.45 28.38
CA MET A 138 4.60 -24.46 27.22
C MET A 138 5.38 -24.51 25.90
N GLN A 139 6.52 -23.82 25.80
CA GLN A 139 7.40 -23.91 24.63
C GLN A 139 7.94 -25.33 24.44
N PHE A 140 8.36 -25.98 25.53
CA PHE A 140 8.87 -27.34 25.49
C PHE A 140 7.78 -28.35 25.05
N LEU A 141 6.56 -28.22 25.62
CA LEU A 141 5.42 -29.06 25.22
C LEU A 141 5.03 -28.83 23.75
N PHE A 142 5.01 -27.57 23.30
CA PHE A 142 4.71 -27.22 21.92
C PHE A 142 5.74 -27.82 20.94
N GLY A 143 7.04 -27.77 21.29
CA GLY A 143 8.11 -28.42 20.52
C GLY A 143 7.92 -29.93 20.37
N LYS A 144 7.59 -30.63 21.46
CA LYS A 144 7.28 -32.08 21.42
C LYS A 144 6.07 -32.40 20.54
N ILE A 145 5.06 -31.54 20.54
CA ILE A 145 3.88 -31.72 19.69
C ILE A 145 4.26 -31.54 18.21
N LYS A 146 5.07 -30.53 17.88
CA LYS A 146 5.60 -30.32 16.52
C LYS A 146 6.36 -31.54 16.02
N GLU A 147 7.25 -32.10 16.83
CA GLU A 147 8.02 -33.29 16.52
C GLU A 147 7.11 -34.50 16.26
N LYS A 148 6.13 -34.75 17.13
CA LYS A 148 5.16 -35.85 16.96
C LYS A 148 4.27 -35.72 15.73
N LEU A 149 3.95 -34.49 15.33
CA LEU A 149 3.14 -34.22 14.14
C LEU A 149 3.97 -34.10 12.85
N GLY A 150 5.31 -34.05 12.95
CA GLY A 150 6.21 -33.82 11.81
C GLY A 150 6.03 -32.44 11.16
N ILE A 151 5.62 -31.43 11.93
CA ILE A 151 5.31 -30.08 11.43
C ILE A 151 6.37 -29.09 11.93
N ASP A 152 7.04 -28.43 11.01
CA ASP A 152 8.08 -27.43 11.33
C ASP A 152 7.51 -26.00 11.50
N GLY A 153 6.32 -25.72 10.97
CA GLY A 153 5.64 -24.42 11.08
C GLY A 153 4.79 -24.27 12.35
N ASP A 154 4.94 -23.16 13.07
CA ASP A 154 4.20 -22.89 14.31
C ASP A 154 2.70 -22.70 14.06
N GLU A 155 2.33 -22.02 12.96
CA GLU A 155 0.93 -21.77 12.61
C GLU A 155 0.20 -23.07 12.24
N GLU A 156 0.86 -23.93 11.48
CA GLU A 156 0.36 -25.24 11.07
C GLU A 156 0.20 -26.18 12.29
N ALA A 157 1.15 -26.16 13.20
CA ALA A 157 1.10 -26.95 14.43
C ALA A 157 -0.06 -26.49 15.34
N LEU A 158 -0.23 -25.19 15.55
CA LEU A 158 -1.37 -24.63 16.29
C LEU A 158 -2.71 -24.99 15.64
N LYS A 159 -2.82 -24.92 14.30
CA LYS A 159 -4.02 -25.35 13.57
C LYS A 159 -4.33 -26.83 13.80
N ALA A 160 -3.31 -27.70 13.79
CA ALA A 160 -3.49 -29.12 14.01
C ALA A 160 -3.97 -29.42 15.45
N ILE A 161 -3.39 -28.74 16.45
CA ILE A 161 -3.79 -28.87 17.86
C ILE A 161 -5.24 -28.46 18.06
N PHE A 162 -5.66 -27.31 17.53
CA PHE A 162 -7.05 -26.86 17.68
C PHE A 162 -8.04 -27.82 17.00
N LYS A 163 -7.72 -28.34 15.81
CA LYS A 163 -8.55 -29.34 15.14
C LYS A 163 -8.67 -30.63 15.96
N ALA A 164 -7.57 -31.12 16.51
CA ALA A 164 -7.56 -32.32 17.36
C ALA A 164 -8.39 -32.11 18.64
N HIS A 165 -8.29 -30.93 19.28
CA HIS A 165 -9.07 -30.60 20.47
C HIS A 165 -10.58 -30.53 20.19
N LEU A 166 -10.98 -29.93 19.06
CA LEU A 166 -12.37 -29.90 18.63
C LEU A 166 -12.91 -31.31 18.35
N ALA A 167 -12.15 -32.13 17.60
CA ALA A 167 -12.52 -33.51 17.32
C ALA A 167 -12.68 -34.35 18.59
N HIS A 168 -11.78 -34.16 19.58
CA HIS A 168 -11.88 -34.84 20.87
C HIS A 168 -13.11 -34.39 21.67
N LYS A 169 -13.46 -33.10 21.64
CA LYS A 169 -14.69 -32.58 22.28
C LYS A 169 -15.95 -33.11 21.62
N ASP A 170 -15.97 -33.25 20.30
CA ASP A 170 -17.12 -33.79 19.57
C ASP A 170 -17.28 -35.29 19.82
N ALA A 171 -16.19 -36.05 19.86
CA ALA A 171 -16.19 -37.46 20.25
C ALA A 171 -16.66 -37.67 21.70
N MET A 172 -16.24 -36.79 22.62
CA MET A 172 -16.64 -36.84 24.04
C MET A 172 -18.12 -36.45 24.25
N LYS A 173 -18.68 -35.54 23.43
CA LYS A 173 -20.12 -35.24 23.42
C LYS A 173 -20.95 -36.40 22.84
N GLN A 174 -20.44 -37.11 21.84
CA GLN A 174 -21.10 -38.28 21.27
C GLN A 174 -21.11 -39.48 22.22
N SER A 175 -20.05 -39.67 23.02
CA SER A 175 -20.02 -40.71 24.06
C SER A 175 -20.91 -40.38 25.27
N ILE A 176 -21.01 -39.12 25.69
CA ILE A 176 -21.95 -38.71 26.76
C ILE A 176 -23.43 -38.87 26.33
N LYS A 177 -23.78 -38.57 25.07
CA LYS A 177 -25.14 -38.82 24.54
C LYS A 177 -25.52 -40.30 24.45
N LYS A 178 -24.54 -41.21 24.32
CA LYS A 178 -24.80 -42.66 24.26
C LYS A 178 -25.07 -43.29 25.63
N VAL A 179 -24.76 -42.60 26.73
CA VAL A 179 -24.93 -43.07 28.11
C VAL A 179 -26.24 -42.56 28.76
N GLN A 180 -26.89 -41.53 28.20
CA GLN A 180 -28.13 -40.95 28.74
C GLN A 180 -29.43 -41.54 28.17
N ASN A 181 -29.39 -42.66 27.44
CA ASN A 181 -30.59 -43.42 27.07
C ASN A 181 -30.84 -44.59 28.05
N ILE A 182 -31.12 -44.25 29.30
CA ILE A 182 -31.89 -45.08 30.23
C ILE A 182 -32.94 -44.14 30.85
N PRO A 183 -34.25 -44.45 30.78
CA PRO A 183 -35.30 -43.54 31.23
C PRO A 183 -35.42 -43.58 32.76
N GLY A 184 -35.42 -42.42 33.40
CA GLY A 184 -35.69 -42.34 34.84
C GLY A 184 -35.42 -40.98 35.47
N ASP A 185 -36.51 -40.21 35.61
CA ASP A 185 -36.89 -39.32 36.70
C ASP A 185 -36.02 -38.16 37.22
N GLU A 186 -36.68 -37.00 37.13
CA GLU A 186 -36.87 -35.97 38.16
C GLU A 186 -35.70 -35.24 38.84
N LYS A 187 -35.86 -33.92 38.77
CA LYS A 187 -35.69 -32.92 39.83
C LYS A 187 -34.26 -32.51 40.20
N SER A 188 -33.99 -31.25 39.89
CA SER A 188 -34.03 -30.14 40.87
C SER A 188 -32.85 -29.17 40.75
N LYS A 189 -33.26 -27.93 40.44
CA LYS A 189 -33.01 -26.70 41.20
C LYS A 189 -31.61 -26.09 41.13
N ASN A 190 -31.58 -24.93 40.46
CA ASN A 190 -31.39 -23.58 41.04
C ASN A 190 -29.92 -23.27 41.32
N LYS A 191 -29.40 -22.08 41.02
CA LYS A 191 -29.89 -20.74 41.37
C LYS A 191 -28.95 -19.78 40.58
N LYS A 192 -29.45 -18.78 39.85
CA LYS A 192 -29.49 -17.34 40.26
C LYS A 192 -28.06 -16.80 40.55
N GLN A 193 -27.60 -15.64 40.13
CA GLN A 193 -28.25 -14.32 40.01
C GLN A 193 -27.12 -13.38 39.48
N LEU A 194 -27.33 -12.61 38.41
CA LEU A 194 -27.49 -11.14 38.38
C LEU A 194 -26.39 -10.27 39.03
N SER A 195 -25.86 -9.33 38.25
CA SER A 195 -25.66 -7.87 38.50
C SER A 195 -24.67 -7.36 37.43
N GLU A 196 -24.96 -6.42 36.52
CA GLU A 196 -25.39 -5.00 36.65
C GLU A 196 -24.54 -4.13 37.58
N ALA A 197 -23.75 -3.23 36.99
CA ALA A 197 -23.45 -1.84 37.39
C ALA A 197 -22.16 -1.38 36.63
N GLU A 198 -22.25 -0.49 35.64
CA GLU A 198 -22.18 0.98 35.72
C GLU A 198 -20.76 1.57 35.52
N ASN A 199 -20.72 2.67 34.74
CA ASN A 199 -19.57 3.44 34.26
C ASN A 199 -18.75 4.11 35.39
N PRO A 200 -17.54 4.65 35.10
CA PRO A 200 -17.47 6.11 34.92
C PRO A 200 -16.39 6.64 33.94
N ALA A 201 -16.45 7.96 33.76
CA ALA A 201 -15.74 8.83 32.82
C ALA A 201 -14.26 9.13 33.16
N ASP A 202 -13.64 9.81 32.18
CA ASP A 202 -12.52 10.79 32.26
C ASP A 202 -11.13 10.39 32.80
N ALA A 203 -10.16 10.38 31.87
CA ALA A 203 -8.77 10.80 32.12
C ALA A 203 -8.06 11.19 30.80
N GLN A 204 -7.85 12.49 30.58
CA GLN A 204 -6.64 13.00 29.89
C GLN A 204 -5.52 13.16 30.95
N PRO A 205 -4.22 13.37 30.63
CA PRO A 205 -3.49 13.48 29.35
C PRO A 205 -2.29 12.47 29.29
N THR A 206 -1.50 12.36 28.21
CA THR A 206 -0.13 12.92 28.16
C THR A 206 0.65 12.50 26.90
N LYS A 207 1.49 13.44 26.44
CA LYS A 207 2.78 13.28 25.73
C LYS A 207 2.78 12.79 24.27
N SER A 208 2.96 13.80 23.40
CA SER A 208 3.55 13.70 22.08
C SER A 208 4.88 12.92 22.08
N HIS A 209 4.94 11.82 21.34
CA HIS A 209 6.19 11.23 20.90
C HIS A 209 6.37 11.41 19.38
N PRO A 210 7.55 11.86 18.93
CA PRO A 210 7.82 12.10 17.51
C PRO A 210 8.03 10.77 16.80
N ILE A 211 7.18 10.46 15.82
CA ILE A 211 7.42 9.34 14.91
C ILE A 211 8.51 9.79 13.92
N LYS A 212 9.77 9.44 14.23
CA LYS A 212 10.84 9.38 13.23
C LYS A 212 10.54 8.20 12.31
N ALA A 213 10.49 8.46 11.00
CA ALA A 213 10.51 7.38 10.02
C ALA A 213 11.90 6.71 10.04
N PRO A 214 11.98 5.37 10.01
CA PRO A 214 13.24 4.66 9.83
C PRO A 214 13.71 4.87 8.38
N SER A 215 14.99 5.24 8.23
CA SER A 215 15.73 5.50 6.98
C SER A 215 15.15 6.61 6.09
N GLY A 216 15.68 7.83 6.25
CA GLY A 216 15.47 8.97 5.35
C GLY A 216 16.18 8.84 3.99
N GLU A 217 16.03 7.72 3.29
CA GLU A 217 16.50 7.60 1.91
C GLU A 217 15.46 8.13 0.93
N HIS A 218 15.76 9.28 0.32
CA HIS A 218 15.06 9.80 -0.84
C HIS A 218 15.22 8.80 -2.01
N ILE A 219 14.23 7.91 -2.21
CA ILE A 219 14.12 7.11 -3.43
C ILE A 219 13.97 8.10 -4.59
N PRO A 220 14.96 8.23 -5.50
CA PRO A 220 14.82 9.09 -6.65
C PRO A 220 13.72 8.48 -7.53
N VAL A 221 12.60 9.18 -7.65
CA VAL A 221 11.51 8.76 -8.53
C VAL A 221 12.06 8.73 -9.96
N SER A 222 12.22 7.53 -10.52
CA SER A 222 12.52 7.40 -11.94
C SER A 222 11.37 8.02 -12.73
N ARG A 223 11.71 8.78 -13.77
CA ARG A 223 10.73 9.47 -14.63
C ARG A 223 9.69 8.45 -15.14
N TYR A 224 8.42 8.86 -15.24
CA TYR A 224 7.32 7.97 -15.60
C TYR A 224 7.56 7.29 -16.95
N ILE A 225 7.64 5.94 -16.95
CA ILE A 225 7.69 5.11 -18.16
C ILE A 225 6.31 4.48 -18.37
N PRO A 226 5.63 4.72 -19.51
CA PRO A 226 4.34 4.12 -19.83
C PRO A 226 4.36 2.59 -19.75
N ALA A 227 3.30 2.00 -19.19
CA ALA A 227 3.24 0.56 -18.88
C ALA A 227 3.47 -0.35 -20.10
N LYS A 228 2.95 0.04 -21.28
CA LYS A 228 3.16 -0.70 -22.54
C LYS A 228 4.64 -0.74 -22.95
N ILE A 229 5.33 0.39 -22.82
CA ILE A 229 6.76 0.51 -23.14
C ILE A 229 7.59 -0.27 -22.12
N ARG A 230 7.25 -0.16 -20.84
CA ARG A 230 7.86 -0.92 -19.74
C ARG A 230 7.76 -2.44 -19.97
N LYS A 231 6.55 -2.95 -20.23
CA LYS A 231 6.31 -4.37 -20.53
C LYS A 231 7.13 -4.83 -21.74
N LYS A 232 7.14 -4.04 -22.83
CA LYS A 232 7.90 -4.34 -24.04
C LYS A 232 9.42 -4.41 -23.79
N ALA A 233 9.96 -3.55 -22.93
CA ALA A 233 11.39 -3.57 -22.60
C ALA A 233 11.75 -4.81 -21.76
N ILE A 234 10.94 -5.15 -20.76
CA ILE A 234 11.17 -6.28 -19.84
C ILE A 234 10.99 -7.62 -20.56
N SER A 235 10.01 -7.74 -21.46
CA SER A 235 9.73 -8.99 -22.17
C SER A 235 10.89 -9.42 -23.08
N LYS A 236 11.73 -8.48 -23.56
CA LYS A 236 12.90 -8.79 -24.39
C LYS A 236 13.95 -9.64 -23.68
N THR A 237 14.03 -9.55 -22.36
CA THR A 237 15.03 -10.28 -21.55
C THR A 237 14.37 -11.24 -20.57
N ASN A 238 13.05 -11.46 -20.70
CA ASN A 238 12.26 -12.26 -19.78
C ASN A 238 12.48 -11.89 -18.30
N GLY A 239 12.55 -10.58 -18.00
CA GLY A 239 12.79 -10.10 -16.64
C GLY A 239 14.21 -10.34 -16.11
N LYS A 240 15.19 -10.60 -16.97
CA LYS A 240 16.61 -10.67 -16.60
C LYS A 240 17.36 -9.42 -17.01
N CYS A 241 18.53 -9.22 -16.41
CA CYS A 241 19.48 -8.20 -16.83
C CYS A 241 19.92 -8.46 -18.28
N ALA A 242 19.92 -7.40 -19.10
CA ALA A 242 20.29 -7.50 -20.51
C ALA A 242 21.80 -7.53 -20.75
N TYR A 243 22.60 -7.22 -19.73
CA TYR A 243 24.05 -7.23 -19.84
C TYR A 243 24.57 -8.63 -20.21
N PRO A 244 25.50 -8.77 -21.18
CA PRO A 244 26.02 -10.07 -21.60
C PRO A 244 26.51 -10.91 -20.42
N ASN A 245 26.18 -12.20 -20.43
CA ASN A 245 26.57 -13.17 -19.40
C ASN A 245 26.00 -12.90 -17.99
N CYS A 246 25.06 -11.96 -17.83
CA CYS A 246 24.40 -11.72 -16.55
C CYS A 246 23.15 -12.61 -16.38
N THR A 247 23.06 -13.32 -15.26
CA THR A 247 21.91 -14.17 -14.92
C THR A 247 20.94 -13.54 -13.93
N LYS A 248 21.29 -12.37 -13.37
CA LYS A 248 20.49 -11.67 -12.34
C LYS A 248 19.19 -11.12 -12.92
N SER A 249 18.17 -11.04 -12.07
CA SER A 249 16.93 -10.33 -12.37
C SER A 249 17.18 -8.84 -12.61
N TYR A 250 16.34 -8.20 -13.42
CA TYR A 250 16.40 -6.75 -13.59
C TYR A 250 15.89 -6.03 -12.33
N GLU A 251 16.48 -4.87 -12.04
CA GLU A 251 16.05 -3.98 -10.95
C GLU A 251 15.70 -2.59 -11.49
N HIS A 252 16.35 -2.17 -12.58
CA HIS A 252 16.22 -0.84 -13.15
C HIS A 252 16.06 -0.90 -14.67
N LEU A 253 15.30 0.05 -15.22
CA LEU A 253 15.26 0.31 -16.66
C LEU A 253 16.22 1.43 -16.98
N HIS A 254 17.19 1.14 -17.81
CA HIS A 254 18.20 2.07 -18.29
C HIS A 254 17.79 2.63 -19.66
N HIS A 255 18.00 3.93 -19.89
CA HIS A 255 17.90 4.53 -21.22
C HIS A 255 19.28 4.49 -21.88
N GLN A 256 19.44 3.71 -22.96
CA GLN A 256 20.71 3.62 -23.69
C GLN A 256 21.17 4.98 -24.21
N ASP A 257 20.25 5.73 -24.80
CA ASP A 257 20.44 7.16 -25.01
C ASP A 257 19.92 7.92 -23.81
N TYR A 258 20.77 8.68 -23.13
CA TYR A 258 20.41 9.49 -21.98
C TYR A 258 19.07 10.22 -22.21
N PHE A 259 18.12 10.04 -21.29
CA PHE A 259 16.82 10.70 -21.40
C PHE A 259 16.96 12.23 -21.46
N ALA A 260 17.99 12.80 -20.80
CA ALA A 260 18.31 14.22 -20.87
C ALA A 260 18.58 14.70 -22.31
N HIS A 261 19.08 13.81 -23.17
CA HIS A 261 19.35 14.07 -24.57
C HIS A 261 18.12 13.87 -25.46
N THR A 262 17.45 12.71 -25.35
CA THR A 262 16.42 12.31 -26.33
C THR A 262 14.97 12.54 -25.90
N ARG A 263 14.75 12.77 -24.60
CA ARG A 263 13.43 12.97 -23.96
C ARG A 263 12.38 11.90 -24.32
N ASN A 264 12.80 10.68 -24.66
CA ASN A 264 11.89 9.60 -25.04
C ASN A 264 12.24 8.26 -24.36
N HIS A 265 11.33 7.30 -24.45
CA HIS A 265 11.44 5.97 -23.83
C HIS A 265 11.68 4.84 -24.85
N LYS A 266 12.16 5.15 -26.05
CA LYS A 266 12.25 4.15 -27.14
C LYS A 266 13.33 3.10 -26.87
N ASN A 267 14.46 3.50 -26.28
CA ASN A 267 15.65 2.66 -26.11
C ASN A 267 15.88 2.26 -24.64
N LEU A 268 14.83 1.70 -24.03
CA LEU A 268 14.90 1.19 -22.66
C LEU A 268 15.42 -0.25 -22.62
N ILE A 269 16.32 -0.51 -21.69
CA ILE A 269 16.94 -1.81 -21.47
C ILE A 269 16.93 -2.18 -19.97
N PRO A 270 16.45 -3.38 -19.60
CA PRO A 270 16.43 -3.82 -18.21
C PRO A 270 17.83 -4.25 -17.74
N LEU A 271 18.29 -3.73 -16.60
CA LEU A 271 19.56 -4.05 -15.98
C LEU A 271 19.38 -4.36 -14.49
N CYS A 272 20.25 -5.20 -13.93
CA CYS A 272 20.38 -5.32 -12.47
C CYS A 272 21.03 -4.05 -11.90
N LYS A 273 21.00 -3.87 -10.58
CA LYS A 273 21.57 -2.68 -9.93
C LYS A 273 23.03 -2.44 -10.34
N ILE A 274 23.86 -3.47 -10.31
CA ILE A 274 25.30 -3.37 -10.61
C ILE A 274 25.55 -2.93 -12.07
N HIS A 275 24.93 -3.59 -13.04
CA HIS A 275 25.14 -3.23 -14.45
C HIS A 275 24.50 -1.90 -14.81
N HIS A 276 23.42 -1.49 -14.14
CA HIS A 276 22.89 -0.15 -14.26
C HIS A 276 23.90 0.90 -13.79
N GLU A 277 24.62 0.64 -12.70
CA GLU A 277 25.72 1.52 -12.26
C GLU A 277 26.87 1.57 -13.24
N PHE A 278 27.25 0.43 -13.83
CA PHE A 278 28.34 0.39 -14.79
C PHE A 278 28.06 1.28 -16.01
N MET A 279 26.81 1.33 -16.48
CA MET A 279 26.42 2.22 -17.58
C MET A 279 26.62 3.69 -17.21
N HIS A 280 26.07 4.16 -16.08
CA HIS A 280 26.18 5.58 -15.69
C HIS A 280 27.57 5.99 -15.15
N ASN A 281 28.49 5.03 -15.03
CA ASN A 281 29.87 5.30 -14.70
C ASN A 281 30.78 5.28 -15.93
N GLY A 282 30.26 5.13 -17.15
CA GLY A 282 31.06 5.10 -18.37
C GLY A 282 32.09 3.97 -18.40
N VAL A 283 31.85 2.88 -17.68
CA VAL A 283 32.76 1.70 -17.64
C VAL A 283 32.32 0.60 -18.60
N VAL A 284 31.35 0.88 -19.49
CA VAL A 284 30.88 -0.06 -20.50
C VAL A 284 31.23 0.47 -21.89
N ALA A 285 32.07 -0.26 -22.62
CA ALA A 285 32.37 0.10 -23.99
C ALA A 285 31.18 -0.15 -24.93
N VAL A 286 31.00 0.75 -25.89
CA VAL A 286 30.00 0.63 -26.98
C VAL A 286 28.56 0.57 -26.42
N GLU A 287 28.17 1.57 -25.62
CA GLU A 287 26.87 1.66 -24.94
C GLU A 287 25.65 1.45 -25.87
N ASN A 288 25.78 1.83 -27.14
CA ASN A 288 24.71 1.75 -28.14
C ASN A 288 24.51 0.33 -28.73
N GLU A 289 25.41 -0.62 -28.47
CA GLU A 289 25.30 -2.00 -28.98
C GLU A 289 25.33 -3.03 -27.84
N PRO A 290 24.16 -3.41 -27.27
CA PRO A 290 24.08 -4.28 -26.11
C PRO A 290 24.81 -5.62 -26.21
N LYS A 291 24.93 -6.17 -27.42
CA LYS A 291 25.62 -7.43 -27.68
C LYS A 291 27.15 -7.33 -27.56
N LYS A 292 27.71 -6.11 -27.63
CA LYS A 292 29.16 -5.85 -27.59
C LYS A 292 29.62 -5.21 -26.28
N TRP A 293 28.71 -5.03 -25.32
CA TRP A 293 29.02 -4.48 -24.02
C TRP A 293 30.09 -5.31 -23.32
N ARG A 294 31.15 -4.62 -22.91
CA ARG A 294 32.27 -5.15 -22.14
C ARG A 294 32.72 -4.08 -21.17
N ILE A 295 33.25 -4.50 -20.03
CA ILE A 295 33.82 -3.56 -19.07
C ILE A 295 35.08 -2.96 -19.67
N ASP A 296 35.15 -1.63 -19.71
CA ASP A 296 36.30 -0.86 -20.14
C ASP A 296 36.61 0.21 -19.10
N LEU A 297 37.67 -0.03 -18.33
CA LEU A 297 38.10 0.87 -17.26
C LEU A 297 38.86 2.10 -17.79
N GLY A 298 39.23 2.11 -19.08
CA GLY A 298 39.90 3.22 -19.77
C GLY A 298 38.96 4.07 -20.62
N GLY A 299 37.65 3.82 -20.56
CA GLY A 299 36.64 4.51 -21.36
C GLY A 299 36.57 6.02 -21.09
N LYS A 300 36.27 6.80 -22.14
CA LYS A 300 36.01 8.24 -22.00
C LYS A 300 34.65 8.45 -21.33
N ILE A 301 34.67 9.08 -20.17
CA ILE A 301 33.46 9.47 -19.41
C ILE A 301 32.81 10.68 -20.09
N CYS A 302 31.49 10.64 -20.31
CA CYS A 302 30.78 11.76 -20.91
C CYS A 302 30.26 12.75 -19.84
N LYS A 303 29.75 13.91 -20.28
CA LYS A 303 29.21 14.94 -19.37
C LYS A 303 28.08 14.39 -18.46
N PHE A 304 27.24 13.50 -18.97
CA PHE A 304 26.11 12.95 -18.22
C PHE A 304 26.55 11.97 -17.13
N ASP A 305 27.60 11.17 -17.37
CA ASP A 305 28.22 10.32 -16.34
C ASP A 305 28.76 11.17 -15.18
N VAL A 306 29.42 12.29 -15.50
CA VAL A 306 29.94 13.22 -14.47
C VAL A 306 28.79 13.81 -13.66
N GLU A 307 27.70 14.24 -14.31
CA GLU A 307 26.50 14.75 -13.63
C GLU A 307 25.88 13.68 -12.72
N TYR A 308 25.79 12.43 -13.19
CA TYR A 308 25.27 11.31 -12.40
C TYR A 308 26.13 11.02 -11.17
N ARG A 309 27.47 10.97 -11.33
CA ARG A 309 28.42 10.78 -10.22
C ARG A 309 28.29 11.89 -9.18
N ARG A 310 28.21 13.15 -9.60
CA ARG A 310 27.98 14.30 -8.69
C ARG A 310 26.68 14.16 -7.91
N ALA A 311 25.60 13.76 -8.58
CA ALA A 311 24.30 13.56 -7.93
C ALA A 311 24.32 12.39 -6.91
N ARG A 312 25.19 11.40 -7.10
CA ARG A 312 25.37 10.26 -6.20
C ARG A 312 26.28 10.56 -5.00
N GLN A 313 27.29 11.41 -5.17
CA GLN A 313 28.18 11.83 -4.08
C GLN A 313 27.50 12.76 -3.07
N ASN A 314 26.43 13.46 -3.48
CA ASN A 314 25.65 14.38 -2.65
C ASN A 314 24.45 13.71 -1.95
N LYS A 315 24.37 12.38 -1.94
CA LYS A 315 23.34 11.59 -1.25
C LYS A 315 23.99 10.75 -0.15
#